data_AF-A0A9W8AZF5-F1
#
_entry.id   AF-A0A9W8AZF5-F1
#
_cell.length_a   1.000
_cell.length_b   1.000
_cell.length_c   1.000
_cell.angle_alpha   90.00
_cell.angle_beta   90.00
_cell.angle_gamma   90.00
#
_symmetry.space_group_name_H-M   'P 1'
#
loop_
_entity.id
_entity.type
_entity.pdbx_description
1 polymer ?
#
loop_
_entity_poly.entity_id
_entity_poly.type
_entity_poly.pdbx_seq_one_letter_code
_entity_poly.pdbx_strand_id
1 'polypeptide(L)'
;MSAYSASHRSETSAPYYGGNPNVQDAPADRDLHHAIMQRLVTINQEFCANRESIYEDKVKEINQDIRDVCAGNHPIYLDKVKRLSAIRDEAIHKAKLHYEYQLDSAYQQYSEDMRKAEEEYTSEKEELREKLRANIEDRLKRLNEDKDILDITQDFNLDGSSRGNTKRNLRKRGADQAEPAKPSKRKHAATTALNCRLPEDEATDDLALMKKNICRHEASVEFLGEPNSSATVASGSACSVLVEFKPLGPTEGSG
;
A
#
# COMPACT_ATOMS: atom_id res chain seq x y z
N MET A 1 -27.85 47.79 5.38
CA MET A 1 -28.71 48.16 6.52
C MET A 1 -28.11 47.55 7.78
N SER A 2 -27.36 48.31 8.56
CA SER A 2 -27.36 48.16 10.01
C SER A 2 -26.72 49.41 10.62
N ALA A 3 -27.43 49.95 11.59
CA ALA A 3 -27.36 51.34 12.04
C ALA A 3 -26.05 51.66 12.77
N TYR A 4 -25.42 52.78 12.38
CA TYR A 4 -24.55 53.53 13.28
C TYR A 4 -25.43 54.18 14.34
N SER A 5 -25.58 53.52 15.47
CA SER A 5 -26.23 54.08 16.67
C SER A 5 -25.33 55.17 17.24
N ALA A 6 -25.87 56.39 17.28
CA ALA A 6 -25.28 57.53 17.95
C ALA A 6 -25.09 57.23 19.45
N SER A 7 -23.84 57.07 19.89
CA SER A 7 -23.52 57.09 21.32
C SER A 7 -23.56 58.53 21.80
N HIS A 8 -24.54 58.79 22.66
CA HIS A 8 -24.66 59.99 23.46
C HIS A 8 -23.30 60.40 24.03
N ARG A 9 -22.90 61.64 23.72
CA ARG A 9 -21.84 62.35 24.42
C ARG A 9 -22.32 62.57 25.84
N SER A 10 -22.04 61.62 26.72
CA SER A 10 -22.09 61.85 28.16
C SER A 10 -21.08 62.96 28.41
N GLU A 11 -21.56 64.19 28.62
CA GLU A 11 -20.79 65.24 29.24
C GLU A 11 -20.42 64.74 30.63
N THR A 12 -19.29 64.04 30.72
CA THR A 12 -18.59 63.83 31.96
C THR A 12 -18.15 65.20 32.41
N SER A 13 -19.01 65.83 33.19
CA SER A 13 -18.73 66.95 34.08
C SER A 13 -17.35 66.69 34.68
N ALA A 14 -16.34 67.38 34.14
CA ALA A 14 -15.04 67.42 34.76
C ALA A 14 -15.28 67.95 36.18
N PRO A 15 -14.79 67.28 37.23
CA PRO A 15 -14.89 67.84 38.56
C PRO A 15 -14.12 69.16 38.48
N TYR A 16 -14.87 70.25 38.59
CA TYR A 16 -14.31 71.58 38.67
C TYR A 16 -13.44 71.56 39.92
N TYR A 17 -12.12 71.44 39.74
CA TYR A 17 -11.18 71.61 40.84
C TYR A 17 -11.38 73.03 41.32
N GLY A 18 -12.14 73.17 42.41
CA GLY A 18 -12.26 74.39 43.15
C GLY A 18 -10.86 74.80 43.58
N GLY A 19 -10.34 75.84 42.93
CA GLY A 19 -9.12 76.52 43.35
C GLY A 19 -9.35 77.08 44.74
N ASN A 20 -8.84 76.38 45.74
CA ASN A 20 -8.70 76.88 47.09
C ASN A 20 -7.38 77.69 47.11
N PRO A 21 -7.40 79.03 47.24
CA PRO A 21 -6.21 79.85 47.02
C PRO A 21 -5.21 79.83 48.18
N ASN A 22 -5.22 78.80 49.03
CA ASN A 22 -4.26 78.69 50.14
C ASN A 22 -3.96 77.23 50.48
N VAL A 23 -3.45 76.48 49.50
CA VAL A 23 -2.67 75.27 49.76
C VAL A 23 -1.24 75.63 49.41
N GLN A 24 -0.47 75.96 50.43
CA GLN A 24 0.98 75.89 50.34
C GLN A 24 1.32 74.42 50.12
N ASP A 25 1.42 74.00 48.86
CA ASP A 25 2.05 72.73 48.52
C ASP A 25 3.41 72.74 49.22
N ALA A 26 3.62 71.78 50.13
CA ALA A 26 4.91 71.63 50.78
C ALA A 26 5.96 71.53 49.65
N PRO A 27 7.08 72.28 49.73
CA PRO A 27 8.06 72.36 48.63
C PRO A 27 8.49 70.96 48.15
N ALA A 28 8.53 69.99 49.08
CA ALA A 28 8.86 68.59 48.82
C ALA A 28 7.93 67.85 47.82
N ASP A 29 6.64 68.16 47.75
CA ASP A 29 5.70 67.46 46.84
C ASP A 29 5.81 67.98 45.40
N ARG A 30 6.04 69.29 45.25
CA ARG A 30 6.37 69.91 43.96
C ARG A 30 7.72 69.43 43.44
N ASP A 31 8.71 69.31 44.33
CA ASP A 31 10.04 68.81 43.99
C ASP A 31 9.99 67.33 43.56
N LEU A 32 9.16 66.50 44.21
CA LEU A 32 8.92 65.11 43.81
C LEU A 32 8.23 65.02 42.44
N HIS A 33 7.17 65.81 42.22
CA HIS A 33 6.50 65.86 40.92
C HIS A 33 7.46 66.31 39.80
N HIS A 34 8.29 67.31 40.07
CA HIS A 34 9.31 67.78 39.13
C HIS A 34 10.36 66.70 38.83
N ALA A 35 10.84 65.99 39.84
CA ALA A 35 11.78 64.88 39.67
C ALA A 35 11.19 63.73 38.85
N ILE A 36 9.92 63.39 39.08
CA ILE A 36 9.21 62.37 38.29
C ILE A 36 9.06 62.82 36.83
N MET A 37 8.66 64.07 36.60
CA MET A 37 8.53 64.61 35.24
C MET A 37 9.87 64.64 34.51
N GLN A 38 10.95 65.08 35.17
CA GLN A 38 12.29 65.03 34.61
C GLN A 38 12.69 63.59 34.26
N ARG A 39 12.41 62.63 35.14
CA ARG A 39 12.73 61.22 34.89
C ARG A 39 11.95 60.66 33.70
N LEU A 40 10.67 60.98 33.57
CA LEU A 40 9.85 60.59 32.42
C LEU A 40 10.37 61.17 31.10
N VAL A 41 10.81 62.43 31.12
CA VAL A 41 11.43 63.08 29.95
C VAL A 41 12.71 62.35 29.56
N THR A 42 13.58 62.04 30.52
CA THR A 42 14.82 61.28 30.26
C THR A 42 14.52 59.89 29.68
N ILE A 43 13.57 59.15 30.27
CA ILE A 43 13.18 57.81 29.78
C ILE A 43 12.64 57.89 28.34
N ASN A 44 11.81 58.90 28.04
CA ASN A 44 11.26 59.06 26.69
C ASN A 44 12.35 59.45 25.67
N GLN A 45 13.30 60.29 26.07
CA GLN A 45 14.47 60.63 25.24
C GLN A 45 15.35 59.39 24.97
N GLU A 46 15.65 58.60 26.00
CA GLU A 46 16.38 57.33 25.86
C GLU A 46 15.64 56.34 24.95
N PHE A 47 14.32 56.22 25.12
CA PHE A 47 13.50 55.38 24.26
C PHE A 47 13.53 55.84 22.80
N CYS A 48 13.36 57.14 22.55
CA CYS A 48 13.38 57.70 21.20
C CYS A 48 14.75 57.52 20.53
N ALA A 49 15.84 57.72 21.28
CA ALA A 49 17.21 57.53 20.80
C ALA A 49 17.50 56.07 20.45
N ASN A 50 17.05 55.13 21.29
CA ASN A 50 17.30 53.70 21.08
C ASN A 50 16.37 53.09 20.03
N ARG A 51 15.17 53.65 19.84
CA ARG A 51 14.16 53.16 18.90
C ARG A 51 14.71 53.08 17.48
N GLU A 52 15.42 54.10 17.04
CA GLU A 52 15.97 54.16 15.68
C GLU A 52 17.05 53.08 15.48
N SER A 53 17.96 52.92 16.45
CA SER A 53 18.97 51.85 16.43
C SER A 53 18.34 50.45 16.34
N ILE A 54 17.27 50.19 17.11
CA ILE A 54 16.59 48.88 17.09
C ILE A 54 15.99 48.60 15.71
N TYR A 55 15.37 49.59 15.08
CA TYR A 55 14.79 49.41 13.75
C TYR A 55 15.87 49.23 12.69
N GLU A 56 16.97 49.98 12.75
CA GLU A 56 18.09 49.79 11.85
C GLU A 56 18.68 48.38 11.96
N ASP A 57 18.84 47.86 13.17
CA ASP A 57 19.37 46.51 13.40
C ASP A 57 18.41 45.44 12.89
N LYS A 58 17.10 45.63 13.07
CA LYS A 58 16.07 44.73 12.50
C LYS A 58 16.07 44.74 10.98
N VAL A 59 16.24 45.91 10.35
CA VAL A 59 16.35 46.03 8.90
C VAL A 59 17.62 45.33 8.39
N LYS A 60 18.76 45.47 9.09
CA LYS A 60 20.00 44.77 8.76
C LYS A 60 19.85 43.26 8.88
N GLU A 61 19.23 42.77 9.95
CA GLU A 61 18.91 41.35 10.19
C GLU A 61 18.06 40.79 9.04
N ILE A 62 16.93 41.44 8.70
CA ILE A 62 16.06 40.99 7.61
C ILE A 62 16.78 41.01 6.26
N ASN A 63 17.58 42.05 5.97
CA ASN A 63 18.35 42.12 4.73
C ASN A 63 19.47 41.07 4.67
N GLN A 64 20.00 40.64 5.81
CA GLN A 64 20.94 39.53 5.88
C GLN A 64 20.22 38.21 5.61
N ASP A 65 19.08 37.97 6.25
CA ASP A 65 18.28 36.77 6.02
C ASP A 65 17.84 36.64 4.56
N ILE A 66 17.39 37.72 3.93
CA ILE A 66 17.04 37.74 2.50
C ILE A 66 18.25 37.34 1.65
N ARG A 67 19.43 37.91 1.93
CA ARG A 67 20.65 37.56 1.20
C ARG A 67 21.02 36.09 1.39
N ASP A 68 20.93 35.57 2.60
CA ASP A 68 21.25 34.18 2.90
C ASP A 68 20.25 33.20 2.27
N VAL A 69 18.96 33.57 2.20
CA VAL A 69 17.93 32.79 1.49
C VAL A 69 18.19 32.81 -0.02
N CYS A 70 18.46 33.97 -0.60
CA CYS A 70 18.78 34.09 -2.03
C CYS A 70 20.08 33.35 -2.40
N ALA A 71 21.07 33.34 -1.50
CA ALA A 71 22.31 32.57 -1.67
C ALA A 71 22.13 31.07 -1.37
N GLY A 72 20.97 30.65 -0.85
CA GLY A 72 20.69 29.26 -0.49
C GLY A 72 21.42 28.77 0.77
N ASN A 73 22.02 29.67 1.57
CA ASN A 73 22.78 29.33 2.77
C ASN A 73 21.98 29.53 4.07
N HIS A 74 20.72 29.98 3.98
CA HIS A 74 19.88 30.18 5.15
C HIS A 74 19.62 28.85 5.89
N PRO A 75 19.82 28.78 7.23
CA PRO A 75 19.82 27.52 7.98
C PRO A 75 18.48 26.76 7.90
N ILE A 76 17.35 27.47 7.93
CA ILE A 76 16.02 26.86 7.81
C ILE A 76 15.83 26.24 6.41
N TYR A 77 16.38 26.86 5.37
CA TYR A 77 16.30 26.33 4.01
C TYR A 77 17.14 25.06 3.90
N LEU A 78 18.38 25.08 4.40
CA LEU A 78 19.28 23.93 4.39
C LEU A 78 18.71 22.74 5.17
N ASP A 79 18.07 22.98 6.32
CA ASP A 79 17.41 21.92 7.08
C ASP A 79 16.26 21.27 6.28
N LYS A 80 15.46 22.07 5.58
CA LYS A 80 14.42 21.56 4.67
C LYS A 80 15.02 20.73 3.54
N VAL A 81 16.08 21.20 2.90
CA VAL A 81 16.77 20.46 1.83
C VAL A 81 17.32 19.13 2.37
N LYS A 82 17.96 19.14 3.54
CA LYS A 82 18.49 17.92 4.17
C LYS A 82 17.38 16.91 4.47
N ARG A 83 16.25 17.36 5.03
CA ARG A 83 15.08 16.51 5.28
C ARG A 83 14.54 15.90 3.99
N LEU A 84 14.35 16.70 2.94
CA LEU A 84 13.86 16.21 1.65
C LEU A 84 14.85 15.24 0.98
N SER A 85 16.16 15.51 1.08
CA SER A 85 17.19 14.59 0.60
C SER A 85 17.12 13.24 1.33
N ALA A 86 16.98 13.25 2.66
CA ALA A 86 16.86 12.02 3.43
C ALA A 86 15.62 11.20 3.03
N ILE A 87 14.47 11.84 2.83
CA ILE A 87 13.23 11.19 2.36
C ILE A 87 13.44 10.58 0.97
N ARG A 88 14.06 11.32 0.04
CA ARG A 88 14.39 10.82 -1.30
C ARG A 88 15.30 9.59 -1.22
N ASP A 89 16.35 9.67 -0.42
CA ASP A 89 17.36 8.61 -0.32
C ASP A 89 16.75 7.34 0.30
N GLU A 90 15.88 7.50 1.31
CA GLU A 90 15.09 6.39 1.87
C GLU A 90 14.15 5.78 0.83
N ALA A 91 13.44 6.60 0.05
CA ALA A 91 12.54 6.13 -1.00
C ALA A 91 13.29 5.34 -2.09
N ILE A 92 14.45 5.84 -2.52
CA ILE A 92 15.32 5.13 -3.48
C ILE A 92 15.80 3.80 -2.89
N HIS A 93 16.19 3.79 -1.61
CA HIS A 93 16.63 2.56 -0.95
C HIS A 93 15.52 1.52 -0.87
N LYS A 94 14.31 1.93 -0.45
CA LYS A 94 13.12 1.07 -0.43
C LYS A 94 12.79 0.52 -1.81
N ALA A 95 12.84 1.36 -2.85
CA ALA A 95 12.57 0.93 -4.22
C ALA A 95 13.58 -0.11 -4.71
N LYS A 96 14.87 0.07 -4.41
CA LYS A 96 15.92 -0.91 -4.74
C LYS A 96 15.69 -2.25 -4.04
N LEU A 97 15.45 -2.22 -2.73
CA LEU A 97 15.19 -3.44 -1.96
C LEU A 97 13.94 -4.18 -2.46
N HIS A 98 12.88 -3.44 -2.79
CA HIS A 98 11.67 -4.02 -3.35
C HIS A 98 11.92 -4.67 -4.72
N TYR A 99 12.70 -4.02 -5.58
CA TYR A 99 13.09 -4.58 -6.87
C TYR A 99 13.89 -5.88 -6.72
N GLU A 100 14.90 -5.91 -5.83
CA GLU A 100 15.69 -7.10 -5.54
C GLU A 100 14.80 -8.24 -5.01
N TYR A 101 13.92 -7.96 -4.06
CA TYR A 101 12.95 -8.92 -3.55
C TYR A 101 12.05 -9.49 -4.65
N GLN A 102 11.52 -8.64 -5.53
CA GLN A 102 10.67 -9.08 -6.64
C GLN A 102 11.43 -9.96 -7.62
N LEU A 103 12.68 -9.63 -7.91
CA LEU A 103 13.53 -10.42 -8.79
C LEU A 103 13.81 -11.80 -8.18
N ASP A 104 14.17 -11.86 -6.90
CA ASP A 104 14.43 -13.11 -6.18
C ASP A 104 13.17 -13.97 -6.09
N SER A 105 12.03 -13.37 -5.79
CA SER A 105 10.74 -14.06 -5.75
C SER A 105 10.36 -14.63 -7.12
N ALA A 106 10.54 -13.87 -8.21
CA ALA A 106 10.28 -14.35 -9.56
C ALA A 106 11.23 -15.50 -9.94
N TYR A 107 12.50 -15.42 -9.55
CA TYR A 107 13.46 -16.50 -9.78
C TYR A 107 13.13 -17.77 -9.00
N GLN A 108 12.72 -17.64 -7.73
CA GLN A 108 12.28 -18.76 -6.91
C GLN A 108 11.05 -19.44 -7.51
N GLN A 109 10.03 -18.65 -7.89
CA GLN A 109 8.83 -19.16 -8.55
C GLN A 109 9.18 -19.91 -9.83
N TYR A 110 10.02 -19.32 -10.69
CA TYR A 110 10.49 -19.98 -11.90
C TYR A 110 11.20 -21.30 -11.60
N SER A 111 12.13 -21.32 -10.64
CA SER A 111 12.86 -22.53 -10.27
C SER A 111 11.94 -23.62 -9.72
N GLU A 112 10.94 -23.25 -8.92
CA GLU A 112 9.96 -24.20 -8.41
C GLU A 112 9.08 -24.77 -9.52
N ASP A 113 8.62 -23.93 -10.44
CA ASP A 113 7.78 -24.35 -11.55
C ASP A 113 8.54 -25.30 -12.49
N MET A 114 9.82 -25.02 -12.74
CA MET A 114 10.70 -25.94 -13.47
C MET A 114 10.83 -27.29 -12.76
N ARG A 115 11.10 -27.28 -11.45
CA ARG A 115 11.23 -28.52 -10.65
C ARG A 115 9.93 -29.32 -10.65
N LYS A 116 8.78 -28.65 -10.47
CA LYS A 116 7.45 -29.28 -10.47
C LYS A 116 7.15 -29.90 -11.83
N ALA A 117 7.42 -29.19 -12.94
CA ALA A 117 7.21 -29.72 -14.28
C ALA A 117 8.06 -30.96 -14.57
N GLU A 118 9.32 -30.99 -14.10
CA GLU A 118 10.19 -32.16 -14.23
C GLU A 118 9.70 -33.34 -13.37
N GLU A 119 9.27 -33.07 -12.13
CA GLU A 119 8.69 -34.07 -11.22
C GLU A 119 7.40 -34.68 -11.80
N GLU A 120 6.51 -33.84 -12.33
CA GLU A 120 5.27 -34.28 -12.98
C GLU A 120 5.55 -35.11 -14.23
N TYR A 121 6.47 -34.68 -15.09
CA TYR A 121 6.86 -35.42 -16.28
C TYR A 121 7.44 -36.81 -15.95
N THR A 122 8.32 -36.86 -14.95
CA THR A 122 8.96 -38.13 -14.54
C THR A 122 7.96 -39.06 -13.87
N SER A 123 7.10 -38.52 -12.98
CA SER A 123 6.03 -39.26 -12.31
C SER A 123 5.02 -39.85 -13.32
N GLU A 124 4.53 -39.05 -14.26
CA GLU A 124 3.55 -39.52 -15.26
C GLU A 124 4.16 -40.59 -16.19
N LYS A 125 5.43 -40.44 -16.55
CA LYS A 125 6.17 -41.45 -17.31
C LYS A 125 6.29 -42.78 -16.56
N GLU A 126 6.52 -42.74 -15.25
CA GLU A 126 6.56 -43.94 -14.40
C GLU A 126 5.18 -44.55 -14.21
N GLU A 127 4.17 -43.73 -13.96
CA GLU A 127 2.78 -44.15 -13.83
C GLU A 127 2.28 -44.86 -15.10
N LEU A 128 2.61 -44.36 -16.29
CA LEU A 128 2.28 -45.01 -17.57
C LEU A 128 2.96 -46.38 -17.72
N ARG A 129 4.22 -46.50 -17.28
CA ARG A 129 4.95 -47.78 -17.30
C ARG A 129 4.33 -48.78 -16.35
N GLU A 130 3.93 -48.34 -15.16
CA GLU A 130 3.27 -49.18 -14.17
C GLU A 130 1.88 -49.61 -14.65
N LYS A 131 1.09 -48.69 -15.21
CA LYS A 131 -0.21 -49.00 -15.84
C LYS A 131 -0.09 -50.06 -16.93
N LEU A 132 0.92 -49.94 -17.81
CA LEU A 132 1.17 -50.93 -18.85
C LEU A 132 1.55 -52.30 -18.26
N ARG A 133 2.44 -52.30 -17.26
CA ARG A 133 2.86 -53.53 -16.57
C ARG A 133 1.67 -54.22 -15.91
N ALA A 134 0.87 -53.49 -15.14
CA ALA A 134 -0.33 -54.00 -14.49
C ALA A 134 -1.32 -54.58 -15.51
N ASN A 135 -1.53 -53.92 -16.66
CA ASN A 135 -2.41 -54.43 -17.71
C ASN A 135 -1.93 -55.79 -18.28
N ILE A 136 -0.62 -55.94 -18.48
CA ILE A 136 -0.02 -57.19 -18.94
C ILE A 136 -0.17 -58.28 -17.88
N GLU A 137 0.13 -57.98 -16.61
CA GLU A 137 0.00 -58.91 -15.48
C GLU A 137 -1.45 -59.36 -15.30
N ASP A 138 -2.42 -58.44 -15.36
CA ASP A 138 -3.85 -58.76 -15.30
C ASP A 138 -4.27 -59.67 -16.46
N ARG A 139 -3.77 -59.43 -17.67
CA ARG A 139 -4.09 -60.28 -18.83
C ARG A 139 -3.47 -61.66 -18.71
N LEU A 140 -2.24 -61.76 -18.22
CA LEU A 140 -1.58 -63.03 -17.93
C LEU A 140 -2.35 -63.82 -16.86
N LYS A 141 -2.77 -63.14 -15.79
CA LYS A 141 -3.55 -63.74 -14.71
C LYS A 141 -4.90 -64.27 -15.22
N ARG A 142 -5.64 -63.47 -16.01
CA ARG A 142 -6.90 -63.91 -16.64
C ARG A 142 -6.71 -65.11 -17.55
N LEU A 143 -5.65 -65.13 -18.37
CA LEU A 143 -5.36 -66.29 -19.23
C LEU A 143 -5.02 -67.54 -18.41
N ASN A 144 -4.34 -67.39 -17.27
CA ASN A 144 -4.06 -68.50 -16.37
C ASN A 144 -5.35 -68.99 -15.69
N GLU A 145 -6.19 -68.08 -15.21
CA GLU A 145 -7.51 -68.40 -14.65
C GLU A 145 -8.39 -69.13 -15.68
N ASP A 146 -8.46 -68.65 -16.93
CA ASP A 146 -9.21 -69.28 -18.01
C ASP A 146 -8.67 -70.68 -18.35
N LYS A 147 -7.34 -70.87 -18.29
CA LYS A 147 -6.71 -72.19 -18.47
C LYS A 147 -7.07 -73.13 -17.33
N ASP A 148 -6.96 -72.68 -16.08
CA ASP A 148 -7.29 -73.49 -14.91
C ASP A 148 -8.78 -73.91 -14.93
N ILE A 149 -9.68 -73.01 -15.37
CA ILE A 149 -11.10 -73.32 -15.59
C ILE A 149 -11.29 -74.40 -16.67
N LEU A 150 -10.54 -74.32 -17.77
CA LEU A 150 -10.59 -75.31 -18.86
C LEU A 150 -10.10 -76.68 -18.37
N ASP A 151 -8.98 -76.73 -17.67
CA ASP A 151 -8.39 -77.97 -17.12
C ASP A 151 -9.39 -78.64 -16.15
N ILE A 152 -10.00 -77.87 -15.24
CA ILE A 152 -11.07 -78.35 -14.36
C ILE A 152 -12.25 -78.92 -15.17
N THR A 153 -12.72 -78.18 -16.18
CA THR A 153 -13.86 -78.60 -17.02
C THR A 153 -13.55 -79.87 -17.83
N GLN A 154 -12.32 -80.00 -18.30
CA GLN A 154 -11.85 -81.18 -19.03
C GLN A 154 -11.80 -82.41 -18.12
N ASP A 155 -11.31 -82.28 -16.88
CA ASP A 155 -11.30 -83.35 -15.90
C ASP A 155 -12.73 -83.81 -15.54
N PHE A 156 -13.66 -82.86 -15.35
CA PHE A 156 -15.09 -83.19 -15.15
C PHE A 156 -15.75 -83.85 -16.35
N ASN A 157 -15.35 -83.50 -17.58
CA ASN A 157 -15.91 -84.09 -18.81
C ASN A 157 -15.30 -85.47 -19.13
N LEU A 158 -14.04 -85.72 -18.80
CA LEU A 158 -13.44 -87.06 -18.91
C LEU A 158 -13.98 -88.02 -17.86
N ASP A 159 -14.17 -87.57 -16.62
CA ASP A 159 -14.75 -88.38 -15.54
C ASP A 159 -16.29 -88.50 -15.64
N GLY A 160 -16.93 -87.58 -16.36
CA GLY A 160 -18.36 -87.58 -16.67
C GLY A 160 -18.79 -88.46 -17.86
N SER A 161 -17.86 -89.13 -18.55
CA SER A 161 -18.17 -90.01 -19.70
C SER A 161 -18.72 -91.38 -19.26
N SER A 162 -19.72 -91.36 -18.38
CA SER A 162 -20.64 -92.46 -18.17
C SER A 162 -21.97 -91.91 -17.63
N ARG A 163 -22.71 -91.20 -18.49
CA ARG A 163 -24.17 -91.30 -18.65
C ARG A 163 -24.65 -90.24 -19.62
N GLY A 164 -25.06 -90.71 -20.79
CA GLY A 164 -25.47 -89.87 -21.90
C GLY A 164 -26.73 -89.06 -21.63
N ASN A 165 -26.93 -88.00 -22.43
CA ASN A 165 -28.27 -87.57 -22.73
C ASN A 165 -28.37 -86.82 -24.07
N THR A 166 -28.95 -87.53 -25.03
CA THR A 166 -30.07 -87.15 -25.90
C THR A 166 -30.21 -85.70 -26.39
N LYS A 167 -30.16 -85.61 -27.72
CA LYS A 167 -30.74 -84.60 -28.62
C LYS A 167 -31.93 -83.82 -28.02
N ARG A 168 -31.92 -82.49 -28.21
CA ARG A 168 -33.16 -81.73 -28.50
C ARG A 168 -32.85 -80.43 -29.23
N ASN A 169 -33.20 -80.41 -30.52
CA ASN A 169 -33.45 -79.18 -31.27
C ASN A 169 -34.81 -78.62 -30.85
N LEU A 170 -34.91 -77.31 -30.60
CA LEU A 170 -36.12 -76.55 -30.93
C LEU A 170 -35.81 -75.07 -31.12
N ARG A 171 -36.37 -74.49 -32.19
CA ARG A 171 -36.18 -73.11 -32.66
C ARG A 171 -37.12 -72.12 -31.95
N LYS A 172 -36.63 -70.88 -31.79
CA LYS A 172 -37.27 -69.55 -32.00
C LYS A 172 -38.50 -69.12 -31.16
N ARG A 173 -38.26 -68.16 -30.24
CA ARG A 173 -39.11 -66.97 -29.92
C ARG A 173 -38.11 -65.84 -29.69
N GLY A 174 -38.06 -64.80 -30.51
CA GLY A 174 -39.05 -63.73 -30.53
C GLY A 174 -38.28 -62.49 -30.06
N ALA A 175 -37.94 -61.61 -30.98
CA ALA A 175 -37.48 -60.28 -30.64
C ALA A 175 -38.66 -59.55 -30.01
N ASP A 176 -38.53 -59.12 -28.77
CA ASP A 176 -39.20 -57.92 -28.30
C ASP A 176 -38.24 -57.15 -27.40
N GLN A 177 -37.95 -55.97 -27.91
CA GLN A 177 -37.42 -54.80 -27.22
C GLN A 177 -38.00 -54.65 -25.81
N ALA A 178 -37.12 -54.65 -24.81
CA ALA A 178 -37.39 -54.07 -23.51
C ALA A 178 -36.11 -53.38 -23.03
N GLU A 179 -36.05 -52.08 -23.29
CA GLU A 179 -35.16 -51.11 -22.63
C GLU A 179 -35.14 -51.32 -21.12
N PRO A 180 -33.96 -51.24 -20.48
CA PRO A 180 -33.90 -50.63 -19.17
C PRO A 180 -32.85 -49.50 -19.12
N ALA A 181 -33.40 -48.31 -18.92
CA ALA A 181 -32.97 -47.39 -17.87
C ALA A 181 -31.59 -46.74 -17.98
N LYS A 182 -31.65 -45.44 -18.36
CA LYS A 182 -30.99 -44.26 -17.75
C LYS A 182 -29.47 -44.35 -17.51
N PRO A 183 -28.67 -43.44 -18.12
CA PRO A 183 -27.24 -43.37 -17.86
C PRO A 183 -26.98 -42.94 -16.41
N SER A 184 -26.44 -43.87 -15.63
CA SER A 184 -25.77 -43.60 -14.37
C SER A 184 -24.67 -42.56 -14.60
N LYS A 185 -24.70 -41.49 -13.79
CA LYS A 185 -23.69 -40.43 -13.75
C LYS A 185 -22.32 -41.07 -13.52
N ARG A 186 -21.58 -41.30 -14.61
CA ARG A 186 -20.13 -41.52 -14.52
C ARG A 186 -19.56 -40.22 -14.00
N LYS A 187 -19.16 -40.24 -12.72
CA LYS A 187 -18.25 -39.27 -12.15
C LYS A 187 -17.02 -39.29 -13.05
N HIS A 188 -16.89 -38.27 -13.90
CA HIS A 188 -15.58 -37.91 -14.41
C HIS A 188 -14.74 -37.65 -13.17
N ALA A 189 -13.76 -38.52 -12.92
CA ALA A 189 -12.64 -38.17 -12.07
C ALA A 189 -12.03 -36.93 -12.73
N ALA A 190 -12.30 -35.79 -12.11
CA ALA A 190 -11.75 -34.53 -12.54
C ALA A 190 -10.24 -34.70 -12.48
N THR A 191 -9.62 -34.59 -13.65
CA THR A 191 -8.29 -33.99 -13.81
C THR A 191 -8.08 -32.97 -12.70
N THR A 192 -6.99 -33.11 -11.96
CA THR A 192 -6.52 -32.20 -10.91
C THR A 192 -6.28 -30.82 -11.52
N ALA A 193 -7.36 -30.12 -11.85
CA ALA A 193 -7.31 -28.72 -12.21
C ALA A 193 -6.90 -27.99 -10.95
N LEU A 194 -5.79 -27.27 -11.04
CA LEU A 194 -5.28 -26.37 -10.02
C LEU A 194 -6.43 -25.47 -9.56
N ASN A 195 -7.04 -25.81 -8.44
CA ASN A 195 -8.08 -24.99 -7.83
C ASN A 195 -7.39 -24.02 -6.88
N CYS A 196 -6.64 -23.08 -7.44
CA CYS A 196 -6.05 -21.95 -6.73
C CYS A 196 -7.11 -20.87 -6.40
N ARG A 197 -8.35 -21.28 -6.12
CA ARG A 197 -9.39 -20.37 -5.65
C ARG A 197 -9.28 -20.32 -4.14
N LEU A 198 -8.59 -19.29 -3.63
CA LEU A 198 -8.70 -18.92 -2.23
C LEU A 198 -10.20 -18.75 -1.90
N PRO A 199 -10.65 -19.21 -0.72
CA PRO A 199 -12.01 -18.94 -0.25
C PRO A 199 -12.29 -17.43 -0.31
N GLU A 200 -13.48 -17.03 -0.76
CA GLU A 200 -13.85 -15.61 -0.87
C GLU A 200 -13.73 -14.87 0.47
N ASP A 201 -13.87 -15.59 1.59
CA ASP A 201 -13.71 -15.06 2.95
C ASP A 201 -12.25 -14.65 3.24
N GLU A 202 -11.26 -15.45 2.83
CA GLU A 202 -9.83 -15.13 3.01
C GLU A 202 -9.42 -13.98 2.09
N ALA A 203 -9.87 -14.02 0.83
CA ALA A 203 -9.59 -12.97 -0.14
C ALA A 203 -10.19 -11.62 0.29
N THR A 204 -11.35 -11.62 0.95
CA THR A 204 -11.99 -10.38 1.45
C THR A 204 -11.31 -9.85 2.72
N ASP A 205 -10.81 -10.71 3.59
CA ASP A 205 -10.08 -10.30 4.80
C ASP A 205 -8.71 -9.67 4.43
N ASP A 206 -7.99 -10.27 3.48
CA ASP A 206 -6.75 -9.70 2.91
C ASP A 206 -7.00 -8.33 2.26
N LEU A 207 -8.12 -8.20 1.54
CA LEU A 207 -8.51 -6.93 0.90
C LEU A 207 -8.88 -5.86 1.96
N ALA A 208 -9.44 -6.28 3.09
CA ALA A 208 -9.69 -5.40 4.23
C ALA A 208 -8.38 -4.98 4.92
N LEU A 209 -7.41 -5.87 5.06
CA LEU A 209 -6.09 -5.57 5.60
C LEU A 209 -5.31 -4.60 4.70
N MET A 210 -5.34 -4.79 3.38
CA MET A 210 -4.74 -3.88 2.42
C MET A 210 -5.36 -2.48 2.50
N LYS A 211 -6.69 -2.37 2.54
CA LYS A 211 -7.39 -1.08 2.68
C LYS A 211 -7.04 -0.35 3.98
N LYS A 212 -6.94 -1.08 5.10
CA LYS A 212 -6.53 -0.51 6.40
C LYS A 212 -5.10 0.02 6.37
N ASN A 213 -4.19 -0.64 5.66
CA ASN A 213 -2.79 -0.23 5.57
C ASN A 213 -2.56 0.91 4.56
N ILE A 214 -3.35 0.97 3.48
CA ILE A 214 -3.36 2.10 2.54
C ILE A 214 -3.83 3.38 3.24
N CYS A 215 -4.92 3.32 4.03
CA CYS A 215 -5.40 4.46 4.80
C CYS A 215 -4.39 4.97 5.86
N ARG A 216 -3.50 4.10 6.38
CA ARG A 216 -2.43 4.50 7.30
C ARG A 216 -1.30 5.26 6.60
N HIS A 217 -1.03 4.95 5.34
CA HIS A 217 -0.01 5.64 4.55
C HIS A 217 -0.48 7.05 4.14
N GLU A 218 -1.79 7.26 3.91
CA GLU A 218 -2.34 8.59 3.65
C GLU A 218 -2.46 9.44 4.93
N ALA A 219 -2.85 8.84 6.06
CA ALA A 219 -2.92 9.55 7.35
C ALA A 219 -1.56 10.08 7.86
N SER A 220 -0.45 9.55 7.35
CA SER A 220 0.91 9.98 7.71
C SER A 220 1.37 11.20 6.89
N VAL A 221 0.66 11.56 5.81
CA VAL A 221 1.04 12.64 4.89
C VAL A 221 0.27 13.94 5.17
N GLU A 222 -0.87 13.90 5.88
CA GLU A 222 -1.73 15.08 6.10
C GLU A 222 -1.38 15.95 7.33
N PHE A 223 -0.37 15.61 8.14
CA PHE A 223 -0.08 16.36 9.36
C PHE A 223 1.09 17.37 9.25
N LEU A 224 1.09 18.25 8.25
CA LEU A 224 1.84 19.52 8.35
C LEU A 224 1.15 20.67 7.59
N GLY A 225 0.19 21.31 8.28
CA GLY A 225 0.00 22.77 8.25
C GLY A 225 -0.90 23.36 7.17
N GLU A 226 -2.12 23.76 7.54
CA GLU A 226 -2.84 24.84 6.85
C GLU A 226 -2.10 26.18 7.02
N PRO A 227 -2.27 27.09 6.05
CA PRO A 227 -2.99 28.30 6.41
C PRO A 227 -4.04 28.73 5.38
N ASN A 228 -5.16 29.23 5.92
CA ASN A 228 -6.10 30.17 5.32
C ASN A 228 -5.55 30.97 4.13
N SER A 229 -6.24 30.93 2.99
CA SER A 229 -6.65 32.10 2.21
C SER A 229 -7.45 31.66 0.98
N SER A 230 -8.58 32.34 0.79
CA SER A 230 -9.45 32.27 -0.38
C SER A 230 -8.67 32.34 -1.71
N ALA A 231 -8.80 31.33 -2.56
CA ALA A 231 -8.58 31.44 -4.00
C ALA A 231 -9.42 30.38 -4.74
N THR A 232 -10.42 30.87 -5.46
CA THR A 232 -11.22 30.13 -6.44
C THR A 232 -10.31 29.59 -7.54
N VAL A 233 -10.25 28.26 -7.69
CA VAL A 233 -9.51 27.59 -8.77
C VAL A 233 -10.32 27.71 -10.06
N ALA A 234 -9.86 28.56 -10.98
CA ALA A 234 -10.20 28.48 -12.39
C ALA A 234 -9.36 27.36 -13.04
N SER A 235 -10.04 26.58 -13.86
CA SER A 235 -9.50 25.51 -14.69
C SER A 235 -8.41 26.00 -15.66
N GLY A 236 -7.39 25.17 -15.90
CA GLY A 236 -6.60 25.29 -17.12
C GLY A 236 -5.15 24.80 -17.06
N SER A 237 -4.88 23.82 -17.92
CA SER A 237 -3.58 23.53 -18.54
C SER A 237 -2.59 22.66 -17.76
N ALA A 238 -2.55 21.38 -18.14
CA ALA A 238 -1.45 20.47 -17.86
C ALA A 238 -0.23 20.90 -18.68
N CYS A 239 0.86 21.29 -18.01
CA CYS A 239 2.17 21.47 -18.64
C CYS A 239 3.04 20.26 -18.28
N SER A 240 3.15 19.32 -19.23
CA SER A 240 4.06 18.19 -19.17
C SER A 240 5.49 18.67 -19.35
N VAL A 241 6.29 18.69 -18.27
CA VAL A 241 7.74 18.85 -18.39
C VAL A 241 8.35 17.45 -18.40
N LEU A 242 8.65 16.96 -19.60
CA LEU A 242 9.55 15.82 -19.79
C LEU A 242 10.95 16.25 -19.33
N VAL A 243 11.48 15.63 -18.28
CA VAL A 243 12.90 15.72 -17.94
C VAL A 243 13.60 14.53 -18.59
N GLU A 244 14.26 14.79 -19.71
CA GLU A 244 15.04 13.82 -20.47
C GLU A 244 16.36 13.54 -19.73
N PHE A 245 16.50 12.34 -19.15
CA PHE A 245 17.73 11.89 -18.51
C PHE A 245 18.73 11.42 -19.57
N LYS A 246 19.84 12.13 -19.72
CA LYS A 246 20.98 11.73 -20.56
C LYS A 246 21.88 10.74 -19.79
N PRO A 247 22.12 9.52 -20.30
CA PRO A 247 23.03 8.59 -19.64
C PRO A 247 24.49 9.00 -19.83
N LEU A 248 25.25 8.99 -18.73
CA LEU A 248 26.71 9.13 -18.74
C LEU A 248 27.32 7.82 -19.25
N GLY A 249 28.09 7.91 -20.34
CA GLY A 249 28.81 6.78 -20.94
C GLY A 249 29.99 6.29 -20.08
N PRO A 250 30.53 5.10 -20.39
CA PRO A 250 31.58 4.47 -19.59
C PRO A 250 32.92 5.20 -19.72
N THR A 251 33.60 5.37 -18.60
CA THR A 251 34.99 5.82 -18.53
C THR A 251 35.90 4.67 -18.96
N GLU A 252 36.59 4.84 -20.09
CA GLU A 252 37.59 3.88 -20.53
C GLU A 252 38.81 3.90 -19.59
N GLY A 253 39.22 2.70 -19.18
CA GLY A 253 40.45 2.47 -18.41
C GLY A 253 41.67 2.76 -19.28
N SER A 254 42.58 3.59 -18.75
CA SER A 254 43.92 3.77 -19.28
C SER A 254 44.83 2.68 -18.73
N GLY A 255 45.62 2.07 -19.63
CA GLY A 255 46.67 1.10 -19.31
C GLY A 255 47.96 1.72 -18.79
#